data_AF-A0A821NAL4-F1
#
_entry.id   AF-A0A821NAL4-F1
#
_cell.length_a   1.000
_cell.length_b   1.000
_cell.length_c   1.000
_cell.angle_alpha   90.00
_cell.angle_beta   90.00
_cell.angle_gamma   90.00
#
_symmetry.space_group_name_H-M   'P 1'
#
loop_
_entity.id
_entity.type
_entity.pdbx_description
1 polymer ?
#
loop_
_entity_poly.entity_id
_entity_poly.type
_entity_poly.pdbx_seq_one_letter_code
_entity_poly.pdbx_strand_id
1 'polypeptide(L)'
;MGVQKNKTLDSCDATGDHDQLDAPVKSIEDKWKLVPAFLKIKGLVKQHLDSFDYFVNTEIKKIMLANQEILIESDPSFYMRYLNIEVLSPCIEEGYNIIRPITPHECRLRDMSYSAPISVDIEYIRGKERVIRKGLVIGR
;
A
#
# COMPACT_ATOMS: atom_id res chain seq x y z
N MET A 1 54.72 -23.62 -2.80
CA MET A 1 54.01 -22.60 -1.99
C MET A 1 53.22 -21.71 -2.94
N GLY A 2 51.90 -21.62 -2.78
CA GLY A 2 51.07 -20.72 -3.59
C GLY A 2 49.68 -21.28 -3.89
N VAL A 3 48.96 -21.71 -2.85
CA VAL A 3 47.52 -22.03 -2.96
C VAL A 3 46.77 -20.75 -2.61
N GLN A 4 46.12 -20.13 -3.60
CA GLN A 4 45.06 -19.16 -3.33
C GLN A 4 43.71 -19.88 -3.44
N LYS A 5 43.08 -20.12 -2.28
CA LYS A 5 41.66 -20.45 -2.16
C LYS A 5 40.88 -19.15 -2.00
N ASN A 6 40.01 -18.92 -2.97
CA ASN A 6 38.77 -18.16 -2.95
C ASN A 6 37.93 -18.33 -1.67
N LYS A 7 37.36 -17.21 -1.19
CA LYS A 7 36.14 -17.17 -0.37
C LYS A 7 35.32 -15.92 -0.71
N THR A 8 34.24 -16.14 -1.45
CA THR A 8 33.02 -15.31 -1.46
C THR A 8 32.44 -15.29 -0.05
N LEU A 9 31.90 -14.16 0.39
CA LEU A 9 30.83 -14.08 1.40
C LEU A 9 30.15 -12.71 1.29
N ASP A 10 28.87 -12.75 0.95
CA ASP A 10 27.89 -11.67 1.01
C ASP A 10 27.63 -11.20 2.45
N SER A 11 27.45 -9.89 2.66
CA SER A 11 26.42 -9.36 3.57
C SER A 11 26.30 -7.83 3.40
N CYS A 12 25.12 -7.40 2.98
CA CYS A 12 24.65 -6.03 3.11
C CYS A 12 24.29 -5.76 4.58
N ASP A 13 25.29 -5.43 5.41
CA ASP A 13 25.01 -4.87 6.73
C ASP A 13 24.68 -3.38 6.57
N ALA A 14 23.37 -3.11 6.50
CA ALA A 14 22.81 -1.80 6.75
C ALA A 14 22.86 -1.50 8.26
N THR A 15 24.06 -1.29 8.78
CA THR A 15 24.24 -0.57 10.05
C THR A 15 24.94 0.73 9.71
N GLY A 16 24.13 1.71 9.27
CA GLY A 16 24.63 3.04 9.02
C GLY A 16 25.02 3.69 10.34
N ASP A 17 26.30 3.96 10.53
CA ASP A 17 26.83 4.78 11.61
C ASP A 17 26.18 6.17 11.55
N HIS A 18 25.13 6.38 12.35
CA HIS A 18 24.40 7.64 12.41
C HIS A 18 25.25 8.79 12.99
N ASP A 19 26.35 8.47 13.68
CA ASP A 19 27.17 9.43 14.44
C ASP A 19 28.12 10.29 13.58
N GLN A 20 28.30 9.99 12.28
CA GLN A 20 29.15 10.78 11.38
C GLN A 20 28.39 11.82 10.54
N LEU A 21 27.06 11.86 10.62
CA LEU A 21 26.22 12.75 9.80
C LEU A 21 26.01 14.14 10.40
N ASP A 22 26.25 14.31 11.70
CA ASP A 22 26.08 15.57 12.45
C ASP A 22 27.38 16.39 12.59
N ALA A 23 28.48 15.95 11.97
CA ALA A 23 29.73 16.70 11.97
C ALA A 23 29.62 17.98 11.11
N PRO A 24 30.26 19.09 11.50
CA PRO A 24 30.22 20.34 10.74
C PRO A 24 30.75 20.15 9.32
N VAL A 25 29.98 20.65 8.34
CA VAL A 25 30.25 20.49 6.91
C VAL A 25 31.59 21.14 6.55
N LYS A 26 32.48 20.38 5.89
CA LYS A 26 33.75 20.87 5.33
C LYS A 26 33.52 21.84 4.14
N SER A 27 34.59 22.26 3.46
CA SER A 27 34.60 23.31 2.41
C SER A 27 33.44 23.19 1.39
N ILE A 28 33.09 24.31 0.75
CA ILE A 28 31.98 24.41 -0.23
C ILE A 28 32.03 23.31 -1.30
N GLU A 29 33.22 22.86 -1.67
CA GLU A 29 33.49 21.81 -2.64
C GLU A 29 32.97 20.43 -2.24
N ASP A 30 32.70 20.18 -0.95
CA ASP A 30 32.19 18.89 -0.46
C ASP A 30 30.66 18.84 -0.34
N LYS A 31 29.97 19.98 -0.51
CA LYS A 31 28.50 20.07 -0.34
C LYS A 31 27.72 19.21 -1.32
N TRP A 32 28.26 18.94 -2.52
CA TRP A 32 27.58 18.09 -3.50
C TRP A 32 27.41 16.65 -3.01
N LYS A 33 28.25 16.17 -2.07
CA LYS A 33 28.14 14.82 -1.48
C LYS A 33 26.85 14.64 -0.66
N LEU A 34 26.23 15.74 -0.22
CA LEU A 34 24.95 15.73 0.48
C LEU A 34 23.80 15.32 -0.44
N VAL A 35 23.87 15.61 -1.74
CA VAL A 35 22.77 15.30 -2.67
C VAL A 35 22.64 13.78 -2.86
N PRO A 36 23.70 13.01 -3.16
CA PRO A 36 23.63 11.54 -3.17
C PRO A 36 23.23 10.94 -1.82
N ALA A 37 23.71 11.50 -0.70
CA ALA A 37 23.35 11.03 0.63
C ALA A 37 21.85 11.23 0.92
N PHE A 38 21.31 12.40 0.61
CA PHE A 38 19.89 12.71 0.74
C PHE A 38 19.02 11.84 -0.18
N LEU A 39 19.44 11.63 -1.43
CA LEU A 39 18.72 10.77 -2.39
C LEU A 39 18.72 9.30 -1.98
N LYS A 40 19.76 8.80 -1.30
CA LYS A 40 19.76 7.44 -0.74
C LYS A 40 18.72 7.29 0.38
N ILE A 41 18.64 8.28 1.28
CA ILE A 41 17.75 8.22 2.45
C ILE A 41 16.30 8.47 2.04
N LYS A 42 16.03 9.57 1.33
CA LYS A 42 14.67 9.98 0.98
C LYS A 42 14.20 9.53 -0.39
N GLY A 43 15.06 9.09 -1.29
CA GLY A 43 14.67 8.72 -2.65
C GLY A 43 14.08 9.89 -3.46
N LEU A 44 14.11 9.79 -4.79
CA LEU A 44 13.56 10.85 -5.65
C LEU A 44 12.03 10.83 -5.70
N VAL A 45 11.41 9.65 -5.53
CA VAL A 45 9.98 9.42 -5.77
C VAL A 45 9.24 8.98 -4.49
N LYS A 46 9.91 8.94 -3.33
CA LYS A 46 9.26 8.43 -2.10
C LYS A 46 8.05 9.24 -1.68
N GLN A 47 8.02 10.55 -1.93
CA GLN A 47 6.86 11.37 -1.57
C GLN A 47 5.54 10.83 -2.14
N HIS A 48 5.55 10.35 -3.39
CA HIS A 48 4.35 9.79 -4.01
C HIS A 48 3.98 8.42 -3.43
N LEU A 49 4.98 7.60 -3.11
CA LEU A 49 4.77 6.30 -2.47
C LEU A 49 4.25 6.47 -1.05
N ASP A 50 4.90 7.30 -0.24
CA ASP A 50 4.54 7.57 1.15
C ASP A 50 3.12 8.14 1.25
N SER A 51 2.74 9.05 0.34
CA SER A 51 1.39 9.61 0.29
C SER A 51 0.36 8.53 -0.07
N PHE A 52 0.66 7.65 -1.02
CA PHE A 52 -0.25 6.59 -1.43
C PHE A 52 -0.39 5.52 -0.34
N ASP A 53 0.72 5.11 0.28
CA ASP A 53 0.73 4.16 1.39
C ASP A 53 -0.06 4.70 2.59
N TYR A 54 0.08 5.99 2.91
CA TYR A 54 -0.71 6.62 3.96
C TYR A 54 -2.20 6.64 3.61
N PHE A 55 -2.55 6.95 2.35
CA PHE A 55 -3.94 6.94 1.87
C PHE A 55 -4.58 5.55 2.02
N VAL A 56 -3.92 4.51 1.51
CA VAL A 56 -4.44 3.13 1.52
C VAL A 56 -4.51 2.57 2.94
N ASN A 57 -3.53 2.85 3.80
CA ASN A 57 -3.51 2.25 5.13
C ASN A 57 -4.38 3.00 6.14
N THR A 58 -4.50 4.33 6.01
CA THR A 58 -5.10 5.19 7.04
C THR A 58 -6.28 6.00 6.54
N GLU A 59 -6.13 6.76 5.46
CA GLU A 59 -7.17 7.72 5.05
C GLU A 59 -8.44 7.04 4.56
N ILE A 60 -8.33 5.93 3.81
CA ILE A 60 -9.50 5.19 3.33
C ILE A 60 -10.39 4.71 4.48
N LYS A 61 -9.77 4.28 5.59
CA LYS A 61 -10.49 3.88 6.82
C LYS A 61 -11.16 5.08 7.48
N LYS A 62 -10.50 6.25 7.49
CA LYS A 62 -11.09 7.49 8.01
C LYS A 62 -12.30 7.95 7.18
N ILE A 63 -12.21 7.86 5.85
CA ILE A 63 -13.31 8.19 4.93
C ILE A 63 -14.51 7.28 5.18
N MET A 64 -14.25 5.98 5.36
CA MET A 64 -15.28 5.00 5.69
C MET A 64 -15.94 5.29 7.05
N LEU A 65 -15.14 5.60 8.08
CA LEU A 65 -15.66 5.97 9.41
C LEU A 65 -16.54 7.22 9.37
N ALA A 66 -16.20 8.20 8.53
CA ALA A 66 -17.02 9.41 8.37
C ALA A 66 -18.38 9.12 7.70
N ASN A 67 -18.49 8.06 6.89
CA ASN A 67 -19.71 7.66 6.18
C ASN A 67 -20.22 6.29 6.64
N GLN A 68 -20.02 5.98 7.93
CA GLN A 68 -20.17 4.62 8.43
C GLN A 68 -21.62 4.10 8.35
N GLU A 69 -22.60 4.95 8.58
CA GLU A 69 -24.02 4.57 8.66
C GLU A 69 -24.81 5.16 7.50
N ILE A 70 -25.58 4.29 6.84
CA ILE A 70 -26.54 4.64 5.79
C ILE A 70 -27.92 4.33 6.35
N LEU A 71 -28.75 5.37 6.46
CA LEU A 71 -30.13 5.29 6.95
C LEU A 71 -31.10 5.56 5.80
N ILE A 72 -32.23 4.84 5.80
CA ILE A 72 -33.32 5.05 4.85
C ILE A 72 -34.30 6.05 5.45
N GLU A 73 -34.60 7.14 4.74
CA GLU A 73 -35.54 8.17 5.21
C GLU A 73 -36.95 7.62 5.43
N SER A 74 -37.40 6.72 4.56
CA SER A 74 -38.75 6.14 4.61
C SER A 74 -38.95 5.13 5.74
N ASP A 75 -37.91 4.43 6.18
CA ASP A 75 -37.99 3.39 7.21
C ASP A 75 -36.73 3.39 8.09
N PRO A 76 -36.76 4.04 9.26
CA PRO A 76 -35.61 4.11 10.19
C PRO A 76 -35.19 2.75 10.77
N SER A 77 -36.02 1.72 10.62
CA SER A 77 -35.72 0.36 11.08
C SER A 77 -34.70 -0.36 10.20
N PHE A 78 -34.48 0.13 8.97
CA PHE A 78 -33.47 -0.40 8.07
C PHE A 78 -32.25 0.51 8.04
N TYR A 79 -31.12 -0.03 8.49
CA TYR A 79 -29.82 0.59 8.35
C TYR A 79 -28.82 -0.35 7.69
N MET A 80 -27.81 0.24 7.07
CA MET A 80 -26.61 -0.42 6.62
C MET A 80 -25.40 0.28 7.24
N ARG A 81 -24.46 -0.49 7.76
CA ARG A 81 -23.28 0.01 8.47
C ARG A 81 -22.02 -0.64 7.92
N TYR A 82 -21.02 0.18 7.62
CA TYR A 82 -19.69 -0.30 7.27
C TYR A 82 -18.92 -0.68 8.55
N LEU A 83 -18.27 -1.85 8.55
CA LEU A 83 -17.46 -2.35 9.66
C LEU A 83 -15.97 -2.16 9.42
N ASN A 84 -15.49 -2.58 8.25
CA ASN A 84 -14.07 -2.51 7.87
C ASN A 84 -13.94 -2.38 6.35
N ILE A 85 -12.82 -1.81 5.91
CA ILE A 85 -12.46 -1.65 4.49
C ILE A 85 -11.00 -2.09 4.30
N GLU A 86 -10.78 -2.89 3.27
CA GLU A 86 -9.47 -3.45 2.94
C GLU A 86 -9.26 -3.43 1.42
N VAL A 87 -8.06 -3.04 1.01
CA VAL A 87 -7.61 -3.12 -0.39
C VAL A 87 -6.84 -4.43 -0.54
N LEU A 88 -7.29 -5.29 -1.46
CA LEU A 88 -6.70 -6.60 -1.68
C LEU A 88 -5.48 -6.50 -2.61
N SER A 89 -4.89 -7.64 -2.94
CA SER A 89 -3.80 -7.69 -3.92
C SER A 89 -4.32 -7.46 -5.35
N PRO A 90 -3.52 -6.82 -6.22
CA PRO A 90 -3.88 -6.56 -7.60
C PRO A 90 -4.10 -7.85 -8.36
N CYS A 91 -5.28 -7.96 -8.97
CA CYS A 91 -5.72 -9.15 -9.69
C CYS A 91 -6.48 -8.75 -10.94
N ILE A 92 -6.73 -9.71 -11.82
CA ILE A 92 -7.65 -9.54 -12.93
C ILE A 92 -8.65 -10.68 -12.92
N GLU A 93 -9.89 -10.35 -13.24
CA GLU A 93 -10.90 -11.34 -13.58
C GLU A 93 -10.83 -11.60 -15.08
N GLU A 94 -10.35 -12.78 -15.45
CA GLU A 94 -10.51 -13.28 -16.80
C GLU A 94 -11.81 -14.08 -16.90
N GLY A 95 -12.33 -14.26 -18.12
CA GLY A 95 -13.60 -14.93 -18.37
C GLY A 95 -13.75 -16.25 -17.59
N TYR A 96 -14.99 -16.59 -17.28
CA TYR A 96 -15.36 -17.73 -16.42
C TYR A 96 -15.02 -17.54 -14.92
N ASN A 97 -15.07 -16.32 -14.39
CA ASN A 97 -14.81 -15.98 -12.99
C ASN A 97 -13.43 -16.42 -12.48
N ILE A 98 -12.43 -16.46 -13.37
CA ILE A 98 -11.07 -16.87 -13.00
C ILE A 98 -10.31 -15.63 -12.56
N ILE A 99 -9.98 -15.56 -11.27
CA ILE A 99 -9.21 -14.47 -10.69
C ILE A 99 -7.73 -14.87 -10.67
N ARG A 100 -6.87 -14.07 -11.29
CA ARG A 100 -5.42 -14.27 -11.23
C ARG A 100 -4.67 -13.01 -10.78
N PRO A 101 -3.54 -13.14 -10.08
CA PRO A 101 -2.67 -12.01 -9.80
C PRO A 101 -2.05 -11.47 -11.09
N ILE A 102 -1.82 -10.17 -11.16
CA ILE A 102 -1.22 -9.51 -12.33
C ILE A 102 0.04 -8.76 -11.96
N THR A 103 0.96 -8.65 -12.92
CA THR A 103 2.16 -7.82 -12.76
C THR A 103 2.02 -6.50 -13.52
N PRO A 104 2.65 -5.41 -13.07
CA PRO A 104 2.60 -4.12 -13.78
C PRO A 104 3.15 -4.18 -15.22
N HIS A 105 4.02 -5.13 -15.52
CA HIS A 105 4.56 -5.32 -16.87
C HIS A 105 3.52 -5.96 -17.81
N GLU A 106 2.80 -6.97 -17.33
CA GLU A 106 1.71 -7.60 -18.08
C GLU A 106 0.60 -6.59 -18.40
N CYS A 107 0.22 -5.75 -17.43
CA CYS A 107 -0.76 -4.68 -17.62
C CYS A 107 -0.38 -3.73 -18.77
N ARG A 108 0.91 -3.37 -18.86
CA ARG A 108 1.42 -2.49 -19.93
C ARG A 108 1.43 -3.15 -21.31
N LEU A 109 1.65 -4.47 -21.37
CA LEU A 109 1.67 -5.19 -22.65
C LEU A 109 0.28 -5.43 -23.23
N ARG A 110 -0.73 -5.55 -22.36
CA ARG A 110 -2.11 -5.88 -22.72
C ARG A 110 -3.06 -4.68 -22.66
N ASP A 111 -2.54 -3.46 -22.48
CA ASP A 111 -3.31 -2.23 -22.27
C ASP A 111 -4.39 -2.37 -21.19
N MET A 112 -4.01 -2.92 -20.04
CA MET A 112 -4.90 -3.16 -18.89
C MET A 112 -4.55 -2.27 -17.70
N SER A 113 -5.54 -1.98 -16.87
CA SER A 113 -5.35 -1.23 -15.63
C SER A 113 -4.81 -2.12 -14.51
N TYR A 114 -3.72 -1.70 -13.87
CA TYR A 114 -3.21 -2.33 -12.65
C TYR A 114 -4.05 -1.87 -11.44
N SER A 115 -5.09 -2.63 -11.11
CA SER A 115 -6.04 -2.31 -10.03
C SER A 115 -6.21 -3.46 -9.06
N ALA A 116 -6.61 -3.14 -7.83
CA ALA A 116 -6.86 -4.10 -6.76
C ALA A 116 -8.31 -3.99 -6.30
N PRO A 117 -8.99 -5.12 -6.03
CA PRO A 117 -10.36 -5.06 -5.56
C PRO A 117 -10.42 -4.50 -4.13
N ILE A 118 -11.35 -3.58 -3.91
CA ILE A 118 -11.64 -3.00 -2.61
C ILE A 118 -12.78 -3.80 -1.99
N SER A 119 -12.48 -4.48 -0.88
CA SER A 119 -13.44 -5.28 -0.12
C SER A 119 -13.87 -4.55 1.15
N VAL A 120 -15.16 -4.62 1.46
CA VAL A 120 -15.74 -4.08 2.68
C VAL A 120 -16.53 -5.13 3.44
N ASP A 121 -16.50 -4.99 4.76
CA ASP A 121 -17.36 -5.72 5.67
C ASP A 121 -18.56 -4.84 5.99
N ILE A 122 -19.75 -5.34 5.73
CA ILE A 122 -21.00 -4.60 5.91
C ILE A 122 -21.90 -5.35 6.88
N GLU A 123 -22.70 -4.56 7.57
CA GLU A 123 -23.74 -5.01 8.46
C GLU A 123 -25.04 -4.36 8.06
N TYR A 124 -26.10 -5.15 7.97
CA TYR A 124 -27.42 -4.63 7.66
C TYR A 124 -28.51 -5.46 8.33
N ILE A 125 -29.69 -4.87 8.46
CA ILE A 125 -30.87 -5.55 8.98
C ILE A 125 -31.62 -6.22 7.83
N ARG A 126 -31.92 -7.52 7.99
CA ARG A 126 -32.85 -8.26 7.13
C ARG A 126 -34.09 -8.62 7.93
N GLY A 127 -35.14 -7.81 7.85
CA GLY A 127 -36.36 -7.98 8.64
C GLY A 127 -36.10 -7.68 10.12
N LYS A 128 -35.99 -8.71 10.97
CA LYS A 128 -35.66 -8.57 12.40
C LYS A 128 -34.24 -9.02 12.75
N GLU A 129 -33.50 -9.61 11.81
CA GLU A 129 -32.18 -10.17 12.06
C GLU A 129 -31.07 -9.25 11.57
N ARG A 130 -30.01 -9.13 12.37
CA ARG A 130 -28.78 -8.44 12.02
C ARG A 130 -27.87 -9.40 11.26
N VAL A 131 -27.56 -9.07 10.01
CA VAL A 131 -26.72 -9.88 9.12
C VAL A 131 -25.41 -9.16 8.87
N ILE A 132 -24.30 -9.87 9.06
CA ILE A 132 -22.95 -9.39 8.73
C ILE A 132 -22.49 -10.12 7.47
N ARG A 133 -22.16 -9.36 6.42
CA ARG A 133 -21.51 -9.87 5.21
C ARG A 133 -20.07 -9.38 5.20
N LYS A 134 -19.14 -10.31 5.05
CA LYS A 134 -17.71 -10.00 4.94
C LYS A 134 -17.22 -10.12 3.52
N GLY A 135 -16.20 -9.34 3.16
CA GLY A 135 -15.52 -9.45 1.86
C GLY A 135 -16.37 -9.06 0.66
N LEU A 136 -17.31 -8.11 0.83
CA LEU A 136 -18.08 -7.59 -0.29
C LEU A 136 -17.20 -6.68 -1.14
N VAL A 137 -17.00 -7.01 -2.42
CA VAL A 137 -16.24 -6.17 -3.34
C VAL A 137 -17.12 -5.02 -3.81
N ILE A 138 -16.69 -3.78 -3.55
CA ILE A 138 -17.42 -2.56 -3.94
C ILE A 138 -16.83 -1.86 -5.16
N GLY A 139 -15.59 -2.17 -5.52
CA GLY A 139 -14.89 -1.51 -6.62
C GLY A 139 -13.47 -2.01 -6.82
N ARG A 140 -12.76 -1.37 -7.74
CA ARG A 140 -11.35 -1.61 -8.09
C ARG A 140 -10.62 -0.29 -8.32
#